data_AF-A0A1K1MBN0-F1
#
_entry.id   AF-A0A1K1MBN0-F1
#
_cell.length_a   1.000
_cell.length_b   1.000
_cell.length_c   1.000
_cell.angle_alpha   90.00
_cell.angle_beta   90.00
_cell.angle_gamma   90.00
#
_symmetry.space_group_name_H-M   'P 1'
#
loop_
_entity.id
_entity.type
_entity.pdbx_description
1 polymer ?
#
loop_
_entity_poly.entity_id
_entity_poly.type
_entity_poly.pdbx_seq_one_letter_code
_entity_poly.pdbx_strand_id
1 'polypeptide(L)' 'MKKHTSKIIRILYHISSILMVVFGTAELYEIFVVRAAYDPRRSVVEALFWSTFAVFHLCNWYVRKHKNTIDTL' A
#
# COMPACT_ATOMS: atom_id res chain seq x y z
N MET A 1 -22.14 11.60 5.34
CA MET A 1 -21.38 10.61 4.54
C MET A 1 -19.91 10.97 4.30
N LYS A 2 -19.55 12.21 3.92
CA LYS A 2 -18.14 12.63 3.67
C LYS A 2 -17.15 12.32 4.83
N LYS A 3 -17.60 12.42 6.09
CA LYS A 3 -16.79 12.09 7.30
C LYS A 3 -16.38 10.61 7.38
N HIS A 4 -17.24 9.66 7.02
CA HIS A 4 -16.92 8.22 7.15
C HIS A 4 -15.94 7.76 6.06
N THR A 5 -16.16 8.19 4.81
CA THR A 5 -15.26 7.89 3.70
C THR A 5 -13.85 8.44 3.95
N SER A 6 -13.73 9.66 4.47
CA SER A 6 -12.43 10.24 4.84
C SER A 6 -11.70 9.45 5.93
N LYS A 7 -12.42 8.89 6.92
CA LYS A 7 -11.82 8.05 7.97
C LYS A 7 -11.32 6.72 7.41
N ILE A 8 -12.14 6.07 6.57
CA ILE A 8 -11.78 4.80 5.91
C ILE A 8 -10.51 4.98 5.08
N ILE A 9 -10.41 6.06 4.29
CA ILE A 9 -9.25 6.33 3.46
C ILE A 9 -7.98 6.62 4.29
N ARG A 10 -8.09 7.33 5.43
CA ARG A 10 -6.95 7.50 6.34
C ARG A 10 -6.47 6.16 6.92
N ILE A 11 -7.40 5.28 7.31
CA ILE A 11 -7.04 3.94 7.82
C ILE A 11 -6.35 3.12 6.72
N LEU A 12 -6.93 3.09 5.52
CA LEU A 12 -6.35 2.39 4.37
C LEU A 12 -4.97 2.94 4.00
N TYR A 13 -4.77 4.25 4.08
CA TYR A 13 -3.48 4.89 3.86
C TYR A 13 -2.42 4.37 4.85
N HIS A 14 -2.73 4.32 6.14
CA HIS A 14 -1.80 3.82 7.15
C HIS A 14 -1.49 2.33 6.97
N ILE A 15 -2.52 1.51 6.75
CA ILE A 15 -2.35 0.06 6.55
C ILE A 15 -1.50 -0.20 5.31
N SER A 16 -1.81 0.43 4.17
CA SER A 16 -1.05 0.27 2.93
C SER A 16 0.39 0.77 3.05
N SER A 17 0.63 1.84 3.81
CA SER A 17 1.99 2.33 4.08
C SER A 17 2.83 1.32 4.87
N ILE A 18 2.24 0.62 5.85
CA ILE A 18 2.95 -0.42 6.63
C ILE A 18 3.21 -1.64 5.75
N LEU A 19 2.19 -2.09 5.02
CA LEU A 19 2.28 -3.27 4.15
C LEU A 19 3.28 -3.07 3.00
N MET A 20 3.41 -1.86 2.47
CA MET A 20 4.43 -1.54 1.45
C MET A 20 5.85 -1.84 1.94
N VAL A 21 6.15 -1.57 3.22
CA VAL A 21 7.47 -1.87 3.79
C VAL A 21 7.68 -3.39 3.83
N VAL A 22 6.69 -4.13 4.33
CA VAL A 22 6.77 -5.60 4.45
C VAL A 22 6.96 -6.26 3.09
N PHE A 23 6.06 -5.99 2.14
CA PHE A 23 6.15 -6.58 0.80
C PHE A 23 7.36 -6.08 0.03
N GLY A 24 7.75 -4.81 0.18
CA GLY A 24 8.96 -4.28 -0.43
C GLY A 24 10.23 -4.98 0.07
N THR A 25 10.31 -5.29 1.37
CA THR A 25 11.44 -6.07 1.91
C THR A 25 11.46 -7.52 1.41
N ALA A 26 10.28 -8.13 1.21
CA ALA A 26 10.18 -9.47 0.63
C ALA A 26 10.63 -9.49 -0.85
N GLU A 27 10.19 -8.53 -1.66
CA GLU A 27 10.63 -8.36 -3.04
C GLU A 27 12.15 -8.16 -3.13
N LEU A 28 12.72 -7.30 -2.29
CA LEU A 28 14.17 -7.10 -2.22
C LEU A 28 14.90 -8.39 -1.82
N TYR A 29 14.38 -9.13 -0.84
CA TYR A 29 14.96 -10.40 -0.44
C TYR A 29 14.97 -11.41 -1.60
N GLU A 30 13.89 -11.51 -2.38
CA GLU A 30 13.81 -12.39 -3.55
C GLU A 30 14.81 -11.98 -4.65
N ILE A 31 15.04 -10.68 -4.84
CA ILE A 31 16.04 -10.18 -5.80
C ILE A 31 17.47 -10.57 -5.37
N PHE A 32 17.79 -10.46 -4.08
CA PHE A 32 19.15 -10.72 -3.58
C PHE A 32 19.42 -12.20 -3.25
N VAL A 33 18.38 -13.02 -3.07
CA VAL A 33 18.52 -14.44 -2.75
C VAL A 33 18.00 -15.30 -3.90
N VAL A 34 18.90 -15.71 -4.78
CA VAL A 34 18.63 -16.50 -6.01
C VAL A 34 17.81 -17.77 -5.75
N ARG A 35 17.89 -18.37 -4.56
CA ARG A 35 17.09 -19.56 -4.19
C ARG A 35 15.60 -19.25 -4.03
N ALA A 36 15.25 -18.01 -3.68
CA ALA A 36 13.88 -17.55 -3.51
C ALA A 36 13.23 -17.15 -4.85
N ALA A 37 14.04 -16.82 -5.87
CA ALA A 37 13.54 -16.43 -7.20
C ALA A 37 12.76 -17.54 -7.93
N TYR A 38 12.93 -18.81 -7.52
CA TYR A 38 12.22 -19.97 -8.06
C TYR A 38 11.05 -20.45 -7.16
N ASP A 39 10.72 -19.72 -6.10
CA ASP A 39 9.59 -20.07 -5.25
C ASP A 39 8.26 -19.77 -5.99
N PRO A 40 7.35 -20.75 -6.15
CA PRO A 40 6.05 -20.52 -6.78
C PRO A 40 5.20 -19.45 -6.08
N ARG A 41 5.48 -19.14 -4.80
CA ARG A 41 4.79 -18.09 -4.02
C ARG A 41 5.16 -16.67 -4.45
N ARG A 42 6.23 -16.48 -5.23
CA ARG A 42 6.67 -15.18 -5.75
C ARG A 42 5.55 -14.41 -6.44
N SER A 43 4.78 -15.09 -7.30
CA SER A 43 3.64 -14.46 -8.01
C SER A 43 2.59 -13.86 -7.07
N VAL A 44 2.42 -14.44 -5.87
CA VAL A 44 1.50 -13.94 -4.84
C VAL A 44 2.10 -12.73 -4.12
N VAL A 45 3.39 -12.78 -3.77
CA VAL A 45 4.10 -11.65 -3.13
C VAL A 45 4.10 -10.43 -4.05
N GLU A 46 4.38 -10.63 -5.33
CA GLU A 46 4.37 -9.57 -6.35
C GLU A 46 2.97 -8.96 -6.51
N ALA A 47 1.93 -9.78 -6.59
CA ALA A 47 0.55 -9.31 -6.65
C ALA A 47 0.14 -8.51 -5.40
N LEU A 48 0.57 -8.96 -4.21
CA LEU A 48 0.33 -8.26 -2.94
C LEU A 48 1.08 -6.93 -2.89
N PHE A 49 2.32 -6.88 -3.38
CA PHE A 49 3.11 -5.66 -3.46
C PHE A 49 2.43 -4.62 -4.37
N TRP A 50 2.14 -4.98 -5.62
CA TRP A 50 1.55 -4.05 -6.59
C TRP A 50 0.14 -3.59 -6.20
N SER A 51 -0.68 -4.47 -5.63
CA SER A 51 -2.01 -4.09 -5.13
C SER A 51 -1.92 -3.14 -3.94
N THR A 52 -1.02 -3.39 -2.99
CA THR A 52 -0.78 -2.50 -1.84
C THR A 52 -0.25 -1.15 -2.30
N PHE A 53 0.68 -1.14 -3.26
CA PHE A 53 1.22 0.08 -3.86
C PHE A 53 0.13 0.92 -4.55
N ALA A 54 -0.76 0.29 -5.32
CA ALA A 54 -1.88 0.96 -5.94
C ALA A 54 -2.84 1.59 -4.92
N VAL A 55 -3.20 0.85 -3.86
CA VAL A 55 -4.06 1.36 -2.77
C VAL A 55 -3.40 2.54 -2.06
N PHE A 56 -2.10 2.45 -1.76
CA PHE A 56 -1.35 3.55 -1.13
C PHE A 56 -1.41 4.82 -1.97
N HIS A 57 -1.11 4.72 -3.27
CA HIS A 57 -1.11 5.87 -4.17
C HIS A 57 -2.50 6.46 -4.40
N LEU A 58 -3.55 5.63 -4.47
CA LEU A 58 -4.93 6.07 -4.52
C LEU A 58 -5.33 6.84 -3.25
N CYS A 59 -4.97 6.32 -2.08
CA CYS A 59 -5.24 6.98 -0.80
C CYS A 59 -4.47 8.30 -0.68
N ASN A 60 -3.19 8.33 -1.04
CA ASN A 60 -2.35 9.53 -1.04
C ASN A 60 -2.91 10.60 -1.99
N TRP A 61 -3.29 10.21 -3.21
CA TRP A 61 -3.93 11.11 -4.17
C TRP A 61 -5.23 11.70 -3.62
N TYR A 62 -6.09 10.87 -3.01
CA TYR A 62 -7.33 11.34 -2.39
C TYR A 62 -7.06 12.35 -1.28
N VAL A 63 -6.14 12.03 -0.36
CA VAL A 63 -5.79 12.91 0.77
C VAL A 63 -5.21 14.24 0.26
N ARG A 64 -4.33 14.21 -0.74
CA ARG A 64 -3.77 15.41 -1.37
C ARG A 64 -4.84 16.28 -2.03
N LYS A 65 -5.77 15.67 -2.76
CA LYS A 65 -6.87 16.38 -3.43
C LYS A 65 -7.87 17.00 -2.46
N HIS A 66 -8.07 16.39 -1.29
CA HIS A 66 -9.06 16.80 -0.30
C HIS A 66 -8.48 17.47 0.95
N LYS A 67 -7.21 17.88 0.92
CA LYS A 67 -6.46 18.45 2.07
C LYS A 67 -7.25 19.53 2.82
N ASN A 68 -7.85 20.48 2.09
CA ASN A 68 -8.63 21.59 2.67
C ASN A 68 -9.94 21.18 3.38
N THR A 69 -10.55 20.04 3.00
CA THR A 69 -11.79 19.53 3.60
C THR A 69 -11.51 18.56 4.75
N ILE A 70 -10.30 18.01 4.81
CA ILE A 70 -9.88 16.99 5.77
C ILE A 70 -9.28 17.65 7.04
N ASP A 71 -8.66 18.82 6.92
CA ASP A 71 -8.11 19.60 8.05
C ASP A 71 -9.17 20.42 8.81
N THR A 72 -10.37 20.59 8.23
CA THR A 72 -11.51 21.34 8.80
C THR A 72 -12.53 20.45 9.54
N LEU A 73 -12.26 19.15 9.68
CA LEU A 73 -13.14 18.12 10.27
C LEU A 73 -12.57 17.52 11.55
#